data_AF-A0AAD2GBU5-F1
#
_entry.id   AF-A0AAD2GBU5-F1
#
_cell.length_a   1.000
_cell.length_b   1.000
_cell.length_c   1.000
_cell.angle_alpha   90.00
_cell.angle_beta   90.00
_cell.angle_gamma   90.00
#
_symmetry.space_group_name_H-M   'P 1'
#
loop_
_entity.id
_entity.type
_entity.pdbx_description
1 polymer ?
#
loop_
_entity_poly.entity_id
_entity_poly.type
_entity_poly.pdbx_seq_one_letter_code
_entity_poly.pdbx_strand_id
1 'polypeptide(L)'
;MAKKKNAPEGSKKADQKRKQQAIEDRTFGLKNKNKSKKVQMKVEGIKKNVMKSGDKRQMALEEQRKKVKAEQKARRKAAKDEQDALFGEALLAIGKKKTTDQKGGKAEAKGRDADDDANKKTTSRAMKMMYQMDAKEMEERLKEDPNYVPTLEDKIEAERQRKVEELKKSGKGTKVTPESFAAWQEKKRKRRAEAAKKLVETELRKKKGGKGLAVLSGRDLYEYKRDLFTLVQSDDAQNDEGQLDESDPKLKDVASKVEELFMDDTNLDDLEDD
;
A
#
# COMPACT_ATOMS: atom_id res chain seq x y z
N MET A 1 4.81 -32.13 38.79
CA MET A 1 4.59 -31.71 37.39
C MET A 1 4.45 -32.94 36.50
N ALA A 2 3.23 -33.44 36.27
CA ALA A 2 2.99 -34.58 35.40
C ALA A 2 2.78 -34.10 33.95
N LYS A 3 3.71 -34.42 33.05
CA LYS A 3 3.61 -34.14 31.62
C LYS A 3 2.42 -34.91 31.03
N LYS A 4 1.37 -34.18 30.64
CA LYS A 4 0.25 -34.69 29.85
C LYS A 4 0.81 -35.17 28.50
N LYS A 5 0.81 -36.49 28.30
CA LYS A 5 1.22 -37.13 27.05
C LYS A 5 0.29 -36.66 25.93
N ASN A 6 0.87 -36.05 24.89
CA ASN A 6 0.18 -35.78 23.63
C ASN A 6 -0.28 -37.12 23.03
N ALA A 7 -1.59 -37.30 22.90
CA ALA A 7 -2.15 -38.40 22.13
C ALA A 7 -1.78 -38.20 20.64
N PRO A 8 -1.45 -39.25 19.89
CA PRO A 8 -1.09 -39.12 18.49
C PRO A 8 -2.32 -38.64 17.70
N GLU A 9 -2.21 -37.49 17.04
CA GLU A 9 -3.15 -37.09 16.00
C GLU A 9 -3.17 -38.19 14.93
N GLY A 10 -4.19 -39.05 14.97
CA GLY A 10 -4.43 -40.04 13.93
C GLY A 10 -4.46 -39.34 12.57
N SER A 11 -3.62 -39.80 11.65
CA SER A 11 -3.41 -39.11 10.37
C SER A 11 -4.75 -38.86 9.66
N LYS A 12 -5.02 -37.62 9.25
CA LYS A 12 -6.21 -37.23 8.47
C LYS A 12 -6.45 -38.15 7.26
N LYS A 13 -5.38 -38.76 6.74
CA LYS A 13 -5.37 -39.75 5.66
C LYS A 13 -6.02 -41.08 6.05
N ALA A 14 -5.80 -41.57 7.27
CA ALA A 14 -6.42 -42.79 7.77
C ALA A 14 -7.94 -42.63 7.95
N ASP A 15 -8.38 -41.49 8.47
CA ASP A 15 -9.81 -41.19 8.62
C ASP A 15 -10.52 -40.99 7.28
N GLN A 16 -9.84 -40.39 6.30
CA GLN A 16 -10.34 -40.31 4.92
C GLN A 16 -10.49 -41.69 4.29
N LYS A 17 -9.52 -42.60 4.47
CA LYS A 17 -9.58 -43.98 3.95
C LYS A 17 -10.74 -44.77 4.59
N ARG A 18 -10.93 -44.66 5.91
CA ARG A 18 -12.07 -45.28 6.62
C ARG A 18 -13.42 -44.77 6.12
N LYS A 19 -13.53 -43.46 5.88
CA LYS A 19 -14.75 -42.85 5.31
C LYS A 19 -15.01 -43.32 3.87
N GLN A 20 -13.98 -43.46 3.05
CA GLN A 20 -14.09 -44.00 1.69
C GLN A 20 -14.55 -45.46 1.69
N GLN A 21 -13.96 -46.31 2.53
CA GLN A 21 -14.39 -47.71 2.70
C GLN A 21 -15.86 -47.80 3.15
N ALA A 22 -16.29 -46.98 4.11
CA ALA A 22 -17.68 -46.94 4.56
C ALA A 22 -18.66 -46.45 3.46
N ILE A 23 -18.22 -45.59 2.54
CA ILE A 23 -19.00 -45.19 1.36
C ILE A 23 -19.07 -46.35 0.37
N GLU A 24 -17.97 -47.05 0.12
CA GLU A 24 -17.90 -48.20 -0.78
C GLU A 24 -18.82 -49.32 -0.31
N ASP A 25 -18.78 -49.67 0.98
CA ASP A 25 -19.63 -50.71 1.57
C ASP A 25 -21.12 -50.35 1.56
N ARG A 26 -21.48 -49.13 1.98
CA ARG A 26 -22.90 -48.70 2.01
C ARG A 26 -23.49 -48.46 0.63
N THR A 27 -22.63 -48.24 -0.36
CA THR A 27 -23.06 -48.13 -1.75
C THR A 27 -22.90 -49.44 -2.51
N PHE A 28 -22.30 -50.48 -1.92
CA PHE A 28 -22.17 -51.81 -2.51
C PHE A 28 -23.56 -52.41 -2.74
N GLY A 29 -23.76 -53.08 -3.89
CA GLY A 29 -25.05 -53.70 -4.23
C GLY A 29 -26.13 -52.80 -4.85
N LEU A 30 -25.97 -51.46 -4.89
CA LEU A 30 -26.86 -50.64 -5.71
C LEU A 30 -26.58 -50.87 -7.21
N LYS A 31 -27.52 -51.47 -7.94
CA LYS A 31 -27.45 -51.61 -9.40
C LYS A 31 -27.67 -50.24 -10.06
N ASN A 32 -27.07 -50.01 -11.23
CA ASN A 32 -27.26 -48.77 -12.04
C ASN A 32 -26.81 -47.44 -11.38
N LYS A 33 -25.73 -47.45 -10.58
CA LYS A 33 -25.18 -46.27 -9.87
C LYS A 33 -24.94 -45.03 -10.74
N ASN A 34 -24.57 -45.24 -12.01
CA ASN A 34 -24.29 -44.15 -12.96
C ASN A 34 -25.45 -43.89 -13.93
N LYS A 35 -26.54 -44.68 -13.88
CA LYS A 35 -27.62 -44.65 -14.87
C LYS A 35 -28.95 -44.16 -14.32
N SER A 36 -29.26 -44.38 -13.03
CA SER A 36 -30.50 -43.93 -12.42
C SER A 36 -30.30 -42.72 -11.53
N LYS A 37 -30.99 -41.61 -11.82
CA LYS A 37 -30.93 -40.36 -11.04
C LYS A 37 -31.35 -40.56 -9.58
N LYS A 38 -32.33 -41.43 -9.32
CA LYS A 38 -32.77 -41.78 -7.95
C LYS A 38 -31.69 -42.54 -7.18
N VAL A 39 -30.93 -43.41 -7.86
CA VAL A 39 -29.80 -44.14 -7.29
C VAL A 39 -28.61 -43.19 -7.05
N GLN A 40 -28.32 -42.28 -7.97
CA GLN A 40 -27.30 -41.24 -7.81
C GLN A 40 -27.58 -40.37 -6.59
N MET A 41 -28.81 -39.87 -6.44
CA MET A 41 -29.22 -39.07 -5.27
C MET A 41 -29.07 -39.85 -3.97
N LYS A 42 -29.40 -41.15 -3.95
CA LYS A 42 -29.21 -42.03 -2.79
C LYS A 42 -27.71 -42.20 -2.45
N VAL A 43 -26.86 -42.40 -3.46
CA VAL A 43 -25.41 -42.49 -3.30
C VAL A 43 -24.82 -41.17 -2.78
N GLU A 44 -25.27 -40.02 -3.30
CA GLU A 44 -24.86 -38.70 -2.80
C GLU A 44 -25.28 -38.45 -1.35
N GLY A 45 -26.49 -38.85 -0.97
CA GLY A 45 -26.96 -38.76 0.42
C GLY A 45 -26.11 -39.59 1.37
N ILE A 46 -25.77 -40.83 0.98
CA ILE A 46 -24.89 -41.71 1.75
C ILE A 46 -23.48 -41.10 1.88
N LYS A 47 -22.91 -40.58 0.77
CA LYS A 47 -21.62 -39.87 0.78
C LYS A 47 -21.63 -38.67 1.72
N LYS A 48 -22.67 -37.83 1.66
CA LYS A 48 -22.81 -36.65 2.53
C LYS A 48 -22.92 -37.05 4.01
N ASN A 49 -23.66 -38.09 4.34
CA ASN A 49 -23.81 -38.56 5.72
C ASN A 49 -22.52 -39.15 6.29
N VAL A 50 -21.74 -39.91 5.51
CA VAL A 50 -20.45 -40.48 5.96
C VAL A 50 -19.35 -39.42 6.04
N MET A 51 -19.33 -38.44 5.13
CA MET A 51 -18.36 -37.34 5.18
C MET A 51 -18.64 -36.38 6.35
N LYS A 52 -19.93 -36.12 6.63
CA LYS A 52 -20.39 -35.28 7.76
C LYS A 52 -20.43 -36.02 9.10
N SER A 53 -20.33 -37.36 9.13
CA SER A 53 -20.12 -38.08 10.38
C SER A 53 -18.69 -37.82 10.86
N GLY A 54 -18.58 -36.89 11.80
CA GLY A 54 -17.37 -36.47 12.48
C GLY A 54 -17.76 -35.77 13.78
N ASP A 55 -16.78 -35.41 14.58
CA ASP A 55 -17.00 -34.80 15.88
C ASP A 55 -17.67 -33.41 15.70
N LYS A 56 -18.97 -33.31 16.03
CA LYS A 56 -19.81 -32.12 15.75
C LYS A 56 -19.19 -30.84 16.34
N ARG A 57 -18.45 -30.99 17.45
CA ARG A 57 -17.72 -29.90 18.11
C ARG A 57 -16.55 -29.35 17.28
N GLN A 58 -15.80 -30.22 16.58
CA GLN A 58 -14.68 -29.78 15.74
C GLN A 58 -15.15 -29.03 14.49
N MET A 59 -16.24 -29.49 13.88
CA MET A 59 -16.88 -28.80 12.75
C MET A 59 -17.40 -27.42 13.13
N ALA A 60 -18.09 -27.31 14.29
CA ALA A 60 -18.58 -26.03 14.79
C ALA A 60 -17.43 -25.04 15.09
N LEU A 61 -16.33 -25.53 15.67
CA LEU A 61 -15.14 -24.73 15.96
C LEU A 61 -14.45 -24.24 14.67
N GLU A 62 -14.31 -25.11 13.67
CA GLU A 62 -13.71 -24.74 12.38
C GLU A 62 -14.58 -23.75 11.60
N GLU A 63 -15.90 -23.92 11.65
CA GLU A 63 -16.86 -23.00 11.04
C GLU A 63 -16.81 -21.62 11.72
N GLN A 64 -16.75 -21.55 13.05
CA GLN A 64 -16.57 -20.28 13.77
C GLN A 64 -15.23 -19.62 13.42
N ARG A 65 -14.12 -20.38 13.37
CA ARG A 65 -12.81 -19.83 12.96
C ARG A 65 -12.83 -19.29 11.53
N LYS A 66 -13.54 -19.97 10.62
CA LYS A 66 -13.69 -19.53 9.23
C LYS A 66 -14.55 -18.27 9.13
N LYS A 67 -15.62 -18.17 9.92
CA LYS A 67 -16.47 -16.96 10.01
C LYS A 67 -15.69 -15.78 10.57
N VAL A 68 -15.00 -15.94 11.70
CA VAL A 68 -14.15 -14.89 12.31
C VAL A 68 -13.07 -14.42 11.34
N LYS A 69 -12.40 -15.32 10.60
CA LYS A 69 -11.38 -14.95 9.61
C LYS A 69 -11.98 -14.21 8.41
N ALA A 70 -13.17 -14.61 7.96
CA ALA A 70 -13.87 -13.93 6.86
C ALA A 70 -14.33 -12.53 7.29
N GLU A 71 -14.88 -12.41 8.49
CA GLU A 71 -15.31 -11.15 9.10
C GLU A 71 -14.14 -10.20 9.36
N GLN A 72 -13.01 -10.71 9.87
CA GLN A 72 -11.79 -9.92 10.04
C GLN A 72 -11.24 -9.42 8.69
N LYS A 73 -11.29 -10.25 7.65
CA LYS A 73 -10.87 -9.85 6.30
C LYS A 73 -11.83 -8.82 5.70
N ALA A 74 -13.14 -8.98 5.92
CA ALA A 74 -14.15 -8.03 5.48
C ALA A 74 -13.99 -6.68 6.21
N ARG A 75 -13.84 -6.69 7.54
CA ARG A 75 -13.59 -5.49 8.35
C ARG A 75 -12.29 -4.78 7.95
N ARG A 76 -11.21 -5.53 7.69
CA ARG A 76 -9.95 -4.93 7.22
C ARG A 76 -10.07 -4.34 5.82
N LYS A 77 -10.88 -4.96 4.95
CA LYS A 77 -11.15 -4.41 3.61
C LYS A 77 -12.02 -3.16 3.71
N ALA A 78 -13.11 -3.19 4.48
CA ALA A 78 -13.96 -2.04 4.72
C ALA A 78 -13.19 -0.87 5.32
N ALA A 79 -12.36 -1.11 6.34
CA ALA A 79 -11.51 -0.08 6.93
C ALA A 79 -10.49 0.50 5.93
N LYS A 80 -9.95 -0.33 5.03
CA LYS A 80 -9.06 0.15 3.97
C LYS A 80 -9.83 0.96 2.92
N ASP A 81 -11.00 0.50 2.51
CA ASP A 81 -11.84 1.18 1.53
C ASP A 81 -12.36 2.53 2.09
N GLU A 82 -12.69 2.59 3.39
CA GLU A 82 -13.03 3.82 4.12
C GLU A 82 -11.83 4.77 4.24
N GLN A 83 -10.62 4.25 4.53
CA GLN A 83 -9.39 5.06 4.50
C GLN A 83 -9.09 5.59 3.11
N ASP A 84 -9.16 4.74 2.09
CA ASP A 84 -8.88 5.12 0.71
C ASP A 84 -9.94 6.13 0.21
N ALA A 85 -11.18 6.09 0.69
CA ALA A 85 -12.19 7.12 0.42
C ALA A 85 -11.88 8.44 1.15
N LEU A 86 -11.61 8.38 2.46
CA LEU A 86 -11.37 9.56 3.30
C LEU A 86 -10.09 10.33 2.92
N PHE A 87 -9.02 9.60 2.58
CA PHE A 87 -7.72 10.17 2.20
C PHE A 87 -7.54 10.29 0.69
N GLY A 88 -8.24 9.47 -0.11
CA GLY A 88 -8.22 9.58 -1.56
C GLY A 88 -8.97 10.80 -2.06
N GLU A 89 -10.08 11.18 -1.41
CA GLU A 89 -10.80 12.42 -1.72
C GLU A 89 -9.94 13.66 -1.43
N ALA A 90 -9.15 13.65 -0.35
CA ALA A 90 -8.21 14.72 -0.01
C ALA A 90 -7.05 14.84 -1.04
N LEU A 91 -6.56 13.73 -1.59
CA LEU A 91 -5.53 13.73 -2.65
C LEU A 91 -6.09 14.09 -4.04
N LEU A 92 -7.35 13.73 -4.35
CA LEU A 92 -8.03 14.08 -5.60
C LEU A 92 -8.50 15.55 -5.64
N ALA A 93 -8.77 16.16 -4.48
CA ALA A 93 -9.13 17.57 -4.38
C ALA A 93 -7.98 18.54 -4.76
N ILE A 94 -6.72 18.10 -4.68
CA ILE A 94 -5.55 18.89 -5.11
C ILE A 94 -5.28 18.72 -6.63
N GLY A 95 -5.79 17.65 -7.26
CA GLY A 95 -5.49 17.29 -8.65
C GLY A 95 -6.49 17.77 -9.72
N LYS A 96 -7.60 18.44 -9.34
CA LYS A 96 -8.57 19.00 -10.32
C LYS A 96 -8.76 20.50 -10.12
N LYS A 97 -7.71 21.28 -10.39
CA LYS A 97 -7.89 22.68 -10.82
C LYS A 97 -8.36 22.68 -12.27
N LYS A 98 -9.63 22.32 -12.48
CA LYS A 98 -10.32 22.58 -13.75
C LYS A 98 -10.82 24.01 -13.68
N THR A 99 -10.27 24.84 -14.54
CA THR A 99 -10.66 26.22 -14.79
C THR A 99 -12.14 26.28 -15.14
N THR A 100 -12.95 26.85 -14.26
CA THR A 100 -14.25 27.41 -14.63
C THR A 100 -14.29 28.83 -14.12
N ASP A 101 -14.21 29.76 -15.06
CA ASP A 101 -14.50 31.16 -14.88
C ASP A 101 -15.87 31.33 -14.21
N GLN A 102 -15.87 31.85 -12.99
CA GLN A 102 -17.04 32.52 -12.44
C GLN A 102 -16.70 33.98 -12.19
N LYS A 103 -17.08 34.78 -13.18
CA LYS A 103 -17.18 36.22 -13.14
C LYS A 103 -18.38 36.61 -12.25
N GLY A 104 -18.11 37.42 -11.24
CA GLY A 104 -19.09 38.37 -10.69
C GLY A 104 -19.92 37.89 -9.50
N GLY A 105 -19.40 38.14 -8.29
CA GLY A 105 -20.19 38.11 -7.06
C GLY A 105 -19.29 37.98 -5.84
N LYS A 106 -18.87 39.11 -5.26
CA LYS A 106 -18.29 39.13 -3.90
C LYS A 106 -19.40 38.81 -2.91
N ALA A 107 -19.74 37.54 -2.76
CA ALA A 107 -20.41 37.04 -1.58
C ALA A 107 -19.31 36.67 -0.58
N GLU A 108 -18.90 37.64 0.23
CA GLU A 108 -18.16 37.34 1.45
C GLU A 108 -19.05 36.40 2.27
N ALA A 109 -18.61 35.16 2.41
CA ALA A 109 -19.24 34.20 3.31
C ALA A 109 -19.02 34.71 4.73
N LYS A 110 -19.91 35.59 5.19
CA LYS A 110 -20.01 36.03 6.58
C LYS A 110 -20.35 34.79 7.39
N GLY A 111 -19.31 34.19 7.99
CA GLY A 111 -19.45 33.05 8.89
C GLY A 111 -20.41 33.42 10.03
N ARG A 112 -21.08 32.41 10.59
CA ARG A 112 -22.06 32.56 11.67
C ARG A 112 -21.51 33.22 12.94
N ASP A 113 -20.19 33.39 13.02
CA ASP A 113 -19.46 33.93 14.17
C ASP A 113 -18.87 35.34 13.91
N ALA A 114 -19.14 35.96 12.77
CA ALA A 114 -18.52 37.24 12.38
C ALA A 114 -19.07 38.48 13.14
N ASP A 115 -20.06 38.32 14.01
CA ASP A 115 -20.62 39.40 14.85
C ASP A 115 -20.38 39.18 16.36
N ASP A 116 -19.54 38.21 16.76
CA ASP A 116 -19.32 37.84 18.18
C ASP A 116 -17.94 38.25 18.73
N ASP A 117 -17.31 39.27 18.14
CA ASP A 117 -15.99 39.78 18.57
C ASP A 117 -16.04 40.80 19.72
N ALA A 118 -17.23 41.15 20.23
CA ALA A 118 -17.35 42.11 21.32
C ALA A 118 -17.18 41.50 22.73
N ASN A 119 -17.11 40.17 22.88
CA ASN A 119 -17.06 39.53 24.21
C ASN A 119 -16.17 38.28 24.31
N LYS A 120 -15.05 38.21 23.59
CA LYS A 120 -13.98 37.26 23.92
C LYS A 120 -13.23 37.75 25.15
N LYS A 121 -13.80 37.48 26.33
CA LYS A 121 -13.02 37.41 27.56
C LYS A 121 -11.83 36.51 27.30
N THR A 122 -10.64 37.07 27.52
CA THR A 122 -9.36 36.39 27.44
C THR A 122 -9.42 35.06 28.20
N THR A 123 -9.55 33.94 27.48
CA THR A 123 -9.39 32.61 28.05
C THR A 123 -8.04 32.59 28.75
N SER A 124 -8.05 32.52 30.08
CA SER A 124 -6.84 32.61 30.89
C SER A 124 -5.85 31.54 30.43
N ARG A 125 -4.55 31.82 30.54
CA ARG A 125 -3.50 30.86 30.15
C ARG A 125 -3.69 29.49 30.80
N ALA A 126 -4.27 29.47 32.00
CA ALA A 126 -4.69 28.25 32.71
C ALA A 126 -5.81 27.49 31.99
N MET A 127 -6.83 28.18 31.48
CA MET A 127 -7.92 27.54 30.74
C MET A 127 -7.45 27.02 29.37
N LYS A 128 -6.55 27.76 28.70
CA LYS A 128 -5.90 27.27 27.47
C LYS A 128 -5.01 26.04 27.73
N MET A 129 -4.31 25.98 28.86
CA MET A 129 -3.56 24.78 29.28
C MET A 129 -4.50 23.62 29.63
N MET A 130 -5.63 23.87 30.30
CA MET A 130 -6.63 22.84 30.60
C MET A 130 -7.19 22.23 29.30
N TYR A 131 -7.54 23.04 28.30
CA TYR A 131 -8.00 22.51 27.01
C TYR A 131 -6.92 21.74 26.23
N GLN A 132 -5.65 22.10 26.38
CA GLN A 132 -4.54 21.36 25.77
C GLN A 132 -4.27 20.03 26.48
N MET A 133 -4.44 19.98 27.81
CA MET A 133 -4.36 18.75 28.58
C MET A 133 -5.55 17.84 28.27
N ASP A 134 -6.78 18.38 28.22
CA ASP A 134 -7.98 17.65 27.80
C ASP A 134 -7.85 17.11 26.37
N ALA A 135 -7.28 17.88 25.45
CA ALA A 135 -7.05 17.42 24.08
C ALA A 135 -6.07 16.24 24.03
N LYS A 136 -5.01 16.31 24.83
CA LYS A 136 -4.00 15.26 24.93
C LYS A 136 -4.53 14.01 25.64
N GLU A 137 -5.32 14.19 26.69
CA GLU A 137 -5.98 13.09 27.42
C GLU A 137 -7.05 12.42 26.55
N MET A 138 -7.78 13.19 25.74
CA MET A 138 -8.69 12.66 24.74
C MET A 138 -7.96 11.92 23.62
N GLU A 139 -6.79 12.39 23.18
CA GLU A 139 -5.94 11.69 22.20
C GLU A 139 -5.41 10.37 22.77
N GLU A 140 -4.99 10.37 24.04
CA GLU A 140 -4.55 9.16 24.75
C GLU A 140 -5.71 8.17 24.96
N ARG A 141 -6.90 8.67 25.31
CA ARG A 141 -8.12 7.86 25.39
C ARG A 141 -8.55 7.31 24.03
N LEU A 142 -8.45 8.12 22.96
CA LEU A 142 -8.68 7.65 21.60
C LEU A 142 -7.67 6.58 21.21
N LYS A 143 -6.43 6.65 21.72
CA LYS A 143 -5.36 5.67 21.50
C LYS A 143 -5.56 4.37 22.29
N GLU A 144 -6.21 4.44 23.44
CA GLU A 144 -6.64 3.31 24.26
C GLU A 144 -7.89 2.60 23.73
N ASP A 145 -8.69 3.27 22.91
CA ASP A 145 -9.87 2.65 22.31
C ASP A 145 -9.45 1.44 21.43
N PRO A 146 -10.11 0.28 21.57
CA PRO A 146 -9.79 -0.93 20.81
C PRO A 146 -10.08 -0.80 19.29
N ASN A 147 -10.61 0.35 18.86
CA ASN A 147 -10.84 0.72 17.47
C ASN A 147 -9.93 1.85 16.99
N TYR A 148 -8.95 2.29 17.79
CA TYR A 148 -7.93 3.24 17.36
C TYR A 148 -7.18 2.71 16.15
N VAL A 149 -7.08 3.53 15.12
CA VAL A 149 -6.28 3.22 13.95
C VAL A 149 -5.08 4.14 13.96
N PRO A 150 -3.87 3.61 14.23
CA PRO A 150 -2.67 4.44 14.23
C PRO A 150 -2.50 5.13 12.89
N THR A 151 -2.30 6.45 12.97
CA THR A 151 -2.07 7.30 11.80
C THR A 151 -0.76 6.93 11.12
N LEU A 152 -0.50 7.49 9.94
CA LEU A 152 0.78 7.27 9.28
C LEU A 152 1.91 7.91 10.10
N GLU A 153 1.62 9.06 10.68
CA GLU A 153 2.47 9.85 11.56
C GLU A 153 2.86 9.05 12.81
N ASP A 154 1.90 8.38 13.46
CA ASP A 154 2.16 7.51 14.61
C ASP A 154 3.10 6.35 14.27
N LYS A 155 2.90 5.75 13.09
CA LYS A 155 3.75 4.64 12.61
C LYS A 155 5.15 5.13 12.32
N ILE A 156 5.29 6.28 11.68
CA ILE A 156 6.59 6.91 11.40
C ILE A 156 7.30 7.23 12.71
N GLU A 157 6.62 7.82 13.68
CA GLU A 157 7.22 8.19 14.96
C GLU A 157 7.62 6.93 15.77
N ALA A 158 6.79 5.89 15.78
CA ALA A 158 7.14 4.61 16.40
C ALA A 158 8.37 3.95 15.73
N GLU A 159 8.44 3.99 14.39
CA GLU A 159 9.61 3.48 13.65
C GLU A 159 10.87 4.31 13.94
N ARG A 160 10.74 5.64 14.02
CA ARG A 160 11.82 6.55 14.38
C ARG A 160 12.36 6.25 15.78
N GLN A 161 11.48 6.11 16.76
CA GLN A 161 11.86 5.77 18.14
C GLN A 161 12.59 4.43 18.21
N ARG A 162 12.05 3.41 17.55
CA ARG A 162 12.69 2.09 17.45
C ARG A 162 14.08 2.18 16.82
N LYS A 163 14.24 2.97 15.76
CA LYS A 163 15.52 3.23 15.10
C LYS A 163 16.50 3.95 16.01
N VAL A 164 16.04 4.96 16.75
CA VAL A 164 16.86 5.69 17.72
C VAL A 164 17.32 4.76 18.85
N GLU A 165 16.45 3.89 19.37
CA GLU A 165 16.84 2.88 20.34
C GLU A 165 17.85 1.87 19.78
N GLU A 166 17.63 1.40 18.55
CA GLU A 166 18.57 0.51 17.86
C GLU A 166 19.93 1.17 17.70
N LEU A 167 19.97 2.45 17.33
CA LEU A 167 21.20 3.22 17.20
C LEU A 167 21.88 3.46 18.55
N LYS A 168 21.11 3.77 19.61
CA LYS A 168 21.64 3.87 20.98
C LYS A 168 22.23 2.55 21.47
N LYS A 169 21.59 1.42 21.14
CA LYS A 169 22.06 0.07 21.50
C LYS A 169 23.28 -0.37 20.70
N SER A 170 23.31 -0.08 19.41
CA SER A 170 24.36 -0.54 18.49
C SER A 170 25.57 0.39 18.44
N GLY A 171 25.40 1.68 18.78
CA GLY A 171 26.44 2.70 18.71
C GLY A 171 27.01 2.96 17.30
N LYS A 172 26.44 2.33 16.26
CA LYS A 172 26.95 2.32 14.89
C LYS A 172 25.87 2.84 13.92
N GLY A 173 25.83 4.15 13.73
CA GLY A 173 24.99 4.82 12.73
C GLY A 173 25.83 5.40 11.59
N THR A 174 25.37 5.28 10.35
CA THR A 174 25.96 6.01 9.23
C THR A 174 25.55 7.47 9.33
N LYS A 175 26.53 8.36 9.54
CA LYS A 175 26.30 9.81 9.48
C LYS A 175 25.85 10.18 8.06
N VAL A 176 24.90 11.10 7.97
CA VAL A 176 24.45 11.64 6.68
C VAL A 176 25.49 12.68 6.27
N THR A 177 26.48 12.24 5.49
CA THR A 177 27.50 13.08 4.85
C THR A 177 27.21 13.09 3.36
N PRO A 178 27.69 14.10 2.60
CA PRO A 178 27.49 14.12 1.14
C PRO A 178 27.97 12.83 0.47
N GLU A 179 29.11 12.28 0.90
CA GLU A 179 29.64 11.00 0.40
C GLU A 179 28.72 9.81 0.72
N SER A 180 28.22 9.70 1.96
CA SER A 180 27.36 8.59 2.35
C SER A 180 25.98 8.67 1.69
N PHE A 181 25.50 9.89 1.44
CA PHE A 181 24.28 10.14 0.70
C PHE A 181 24.45 9.83 -0.80
N ALA A 182 25.56 10.22 -1.42
CA ALA A 182 25.88 9.88 -2.81
C ALA A 182 25.94 8.36 -3.00
N ALA A 183 26.64 7.64 -2.09
CA ALA A 183 26.67 6.18 -2.10
C ALA A 183 25.26 5.56 -1.93
N TRP A 184 24.41 6.16 -1.09
CA TRP A 184 23.01 5.73 -0.95
C TRP A 184 22.19 5.98 -2.22
N GLN A 185 22.35 7.13 -2.86
CA GLN A 185 21.68 7.47 -4.11
C GLN A 185 22.08 6.51 -5.23
N GLU A 186 23.38 6.23 -5.38
CA GLU A 186 23.88 5.26 -6.35
C GLU A 186 23.32 3.86 -6.07
N LYS A 187 23.33 3.43 -4.79
CA LYS A 187 22.73 2.16 -4.38
C LYS A 187 21.23 2.09 -4.69
N LYS A 188 20.50 3.19 -4.50
CA LYS A 188 19.08 3.30 -4.86
C LYS A 188 18.86 3.23 -6.36
N ARG A 189 19.68 3.94 -7.15
CA ARG A 189 19.66 3.92 -8.62
C ARG A 189 19.96 2.51 -9.14
N LYS A 190 21.00 1.86 -8.62
CA LYS A 190 21.34 0.46 -8.94
C LYS A 190 20.22 -0.50 -8.60
N ARG A 191 19.63 -0.40 -7.39
CA ARG A 191 18.48 -1.22 -6.99
C ARG A 191 17.28 -1.04 -7.92
N ARG A 192 17.00 0.20 -8.32
CA ARG A 192 15.93 0.53 -9.27
C ARG A 192 16.21 -0.05 -10.66
N ALA A 193 17.43 0.14 -11.17
CA ALA A 193 17.87 -0.42 -12.45
C ALA A 193 17.86 -1.96 -12.47
N GLU A 194 18.25 -2.62 -11.39
CA GLU A 194 18.18 -4.09 -11.27
C GLU A 194 16.72 -4.59 -11.22
N ALA A 195 15.84 -3.88 -10.52
CA ALA A 195 14.41 -4.21 -10.51
C ALA A 195 13.79 -4.04 -11.91
N ALA A 196 14.14 -2.96 -12.61
CA ALA A 196 13.77 -2.71 -14.00
C ALA A 196 14.25 -3.84 -14.92
N LYS A 197 15.54 -4.21 -14.83
CA LYS A 197 16.15 -5.32 -15.58
C LYS A 197 15.43 -6.64 -15.35
N LYS A 198 15.16 -7.00 -14.08
CA LYS A 198 14.45 -8.23 -13.73
C LYS A 198 13.03 -8.25 -14.28
N LEU A 199 12.32 -7.13 -14.18
CA LEU A 199 10.96 -7.02 -14.69
C LEU A 199 10.95 -7.19 -16.22
N VAL A 200 11.85 -6.53 -16.95
CA VAL A 200 12.02 -6.73 -18.40
C VAL A 200 12.36 -8.19 -18.73
N GLU A 201 13.31 -8.82 -18.03
CA GLU A 201 13.67 -10.22 -18.25
C GLU A 201 12.49 -11.17 -18.02
N THR A 202 11.71 -10.96 -16.96
CA THR A 202 10.52 -11.77 -16.68
C THR A 202 9.45 -11.62 -17.75
N GLU A 203 9.29 -10.44 -18.35
CA GLU A 203 8.33 -10.19 -19.42
C GLU A 203 8.82 -10.78 -20.75
N LEU A 204 10.12 -10.71 -21.03
CA LEU A 204 10.74 -11.33 -22.20
C LEU A 204 10.70 -12.86 -22.14
N ARG A 205 10.83 -13.47 -20.96
CA ARG A 205 10.71 -14.93 -20.77
C ARG A 205 9.29 -15.47 -21.00
N LYS A 206 8.27 -14.61 -21.11
CA LYS A 206 6.89 -15.05 -21.37
C LYS A 206 6.74 -15.45 -22.84
N LYS A 207 6.43 -16.73 -23.08
CA LYS A 207 6.35 -17.38 -24.40
C LYS A 207 5.37 -16.76 -25.42
N LYS A 208 4.48 -15.85 -25.01
CA LYS A 208 3.45 -15.24 -25.88
C LYS A 208 3.76 -13.77 -26.19
N GLY A 209 5.01 -13.49 -26.59
CA GLY A 209 5.45 -12.13 -26.96
C GLY A 209 5.06 -11.09 -25.92
N GLY A 210 5.51 -11.28 -24.67
CA GLY A 210 5.17 -10.40 -23.55
C GLY A 210 5.36 -8.92 -23.89
N LYS A 211 4.71 -8.03 -23.12
CA LYS A 211 4.72 -6.57 -23.32
C LYS A 211 6.13 -5.93 -23.34
N GLY A 212 7.19 -6.74 -23.21
CA GLY A 212 8.57 -6.38 -23.51
C GLY A 212 8.99 -5.17 -22.70
N LEU A 213 9.56 -4.19 -23.40
CA LEU A 213 10.05 -2.97 -22.79
C LEU A 213 8.92 -2.03 -22.30
N ALA A 214 7.67 -2.23 -22.74
CA ALA A 214 6.54 -1.37 -22.39
C ALA A 214 6.01 -1.56 -20.95
N VAL A 215 6.53 -2.54 -20.21
CA VAL A 215 6.18 -2.73 -18.79
C VAL A 215 6.96 -1.76 -17.90
N LEU A 216 7.99 -1.13 -18.44
CA LEU A 216 8.86 -0.23 -17.73
C LEU A 216 8.37 1.22 -17.89
N SER A 217 8.43 2.04 -16.82
CA SER A 217 8.06 3.46 -16.92
C SER A 217 9.02 4.22 -17.83
N GLY A 218 8.60 5.31 -18.48
CA GLY A 218 9.47 6.05 -19.41
C GLY A 218 10.83 6.45 -18.82
N ARG A 219 10.86 6.86 -17.54
CA ARG A 219 12.11 7.17 -16.84
C ARG A 219 13.01 5.95 -16.63
N ASP A 220 12.41 4.82 -16.26
CA ASP A 220 13.14 3.57 -16.10
C ASP A 220 13.64 3.04 -17.46
N LEU A 221 12.88 3.28 -18.54
CA LEU A 221 13.25 2.99 -19.93
C LEU A 221 14.52 3.74 -20.32
N TYR A 222 14.56 5.04 -20.01
CA TYR A 222 15.69 5.92 -20.28
C TYR A 222 16.94 5.48 -19.51
N GLU A 223 16.79 5.08 -18.24
CA GLU A 223 17.90 4.54 -17.44
C GLU A 223 18.37 3.15 -17.93
N TYR A 224 17.46 2.32 -18.45
CA TYR A 224 17.77 0.96 -18.91
C TYR A 224 18.35 0.91 -20.33
N LYS A 225 17.83 1.74 -21.25
CA LYS A 225 18.31 1.90 -22.62
C LYS A 225 18.20 3.36 -23.05
N ARG A 226 19.22 4.14 -22.67
CA ARG A 226 19.33 5.56 -23.04
C ARG A 226 19.36 5.78 -24.55
N ASP A 227 19.94 4.83 -25.28
CA ASP A 227 20.12 4.92 -26.74
C ASP A 227 18.80 4.93 -27.53
N LEU A 228 17.68 4.47 -26.92
CA LEU A 228 16.35 4.61 -27.53
C LEU A 228 15.86 6.06 -27.59
N PHE A 229 16.48 6.95 -26.80
CA PHE A 229 16.09 8.35 -26.67
C PHE A 229 17.13 9.31 -27.23
N THR A 230 18.33 8.82 -27.56
CA THR A 230 19.26 9.59 -28.38
C THR A 230 18.75 9.54 -29.81
N LEU A 231 18.29 10.68 -30.33
CA LEU A 231 18.03 10.87 -31.74
C LEU A 231 19.32 10.60 -32.50
N VAL A 232 19.49 9.37 -32.97
CA VAL A 232 20.41 9.10 -34.06
C VAL A 232 19.86 9.90 -35.23
N GLN A 233 20.62 10.87 -35.71
CA GLN A 233 20.52 11.41 -37.07
C GLN A 233 20.68 10.24 -38.04
N SER A 234 19.62 9.46 -38.23
CA SER A 234 19.55 8.44 -39.26
C SER A 234 18.75 9.07 -40.39
N ASP A 235 19.41 9.22 -41.53
CA ASP A 235 19.02 9.91 -42.78
C ASP A 235 17.71 9.43 -43.45
N ASP A 236 16.69 9.00 -42.70
CA ASP A 236 15.48 8.41 -43.31
C ASP A 236 14.18 8.75 -42.58
N ALA A 237 14.00 10.04 -42.27
CA ALA A 237 12.68 10.58 -41.94
C ALA A 237 12.47 11.90 -42.67
N GLN A 238 11.80 11.81 -43.82
CA GLN A 238 11.14 12.98 -44.40
C GLN A 238 10.10 13.53 -43.42
N ASN A 239 10.34 14.77 -42.99
CA ASN A 239 9.34 15.81 -42.76
C ASN A 239 8.32 15.61 -41.61
N ASP A 240 8.70 16.05 -40.41
CA ASP A 240 7.85 16.95 -39.60
C ASP A 240 8.79 17.78 -38.69
N GLU A 241 8.97 19.05 -39.03
CA GLU A 241 9.89 19.96 -38.35
C GLU A 241 9.41 20.28 -36.93
N GLY A 242 9.93 19.51 -35.98
CA GLY A 242 10.11 19.92 -34.59
C GLY A 242 11.59 20.02 -34.29
N GLN A 243 12.34 20.79 -35.10
CA GLN A 243 13.74 21.08 -34.83
C GLN A 243 13.79 21.92 -33.53
N LEU A 244 14.04 21.25 -32.41
CA LEU A 244 14.43 21.91 -31.16
C LEU A 244 15.82 22.49 -31.39
N ASP A 245 15.82 23.70 -31.93
CA ASP A 245 17.01 24.49 -32.10
C ASP A 245 17.58 24.77 -30.70
N GLU A 246 18.73 24.18 -30.38
CA GLU A 246 19.51 24.50 -29.17
C GLU A 246 19.90 25.99 -29.13
N SER A 247 19.74 26.73 -30.22
CA SER A 247 19.89 28.18 -30.26
C SER A 247 18.63 28.97 -29.93
N ASP A 248 17.48 28.32 -29.70
CA ASP A 248 16.25 28.99 -29.27
C ASP A 248 16.47 29.66 -27.89
N PRO A 249 16.47 31.00 -27.81
CA PRO A 249 16.75 31.72 -26.59
C PRO A 249 15.76 31.35 -25.47
N LYS A 250 14.53 30.90 -25.81
CA LYS A 250 13.59 30.42 -24.79
C LYS A 250 14.00 29.09 -24.17
N LEU A 251 14.59 28.17 -24.93
CA LEU A 251 15.08 26.90 -24.38
C LEU A 251 16.32 27.11 -23.52
N LYS A 252 17.21 28.02 -23.94
CA LYS A 252 18.36 28.43 -23.12
C LYS A 252 17.95 29.16 -21.86
N ASP A 253 16.97 30.06 -21.94
CA ASP A 253 16.41 30.75 -20.77
C ASP A 253 15.71 29.76 -19.83
N VAL A 254 14.95 28.79 -20.33
CA VAL A 254 14.33 27.77 -19.48
C VAL A 254 15.38 26.84 -18.88
N ALA A 255 16.40 26.44 -19.64
CA ALA A 255 17.49 25.60 -19.13
C ALA A 255 18.30 26.33 -18.05
N SER A 256 18.63 27.60 -18.26
CA SER A 256 19.33 28.42 -17.27
C SER A 256 18.44 28.80 -16.09
N LYS A 257 17.12 29.02 -16.27
CA LYS A 257 16.16 29.22 -15.17
C LYS A 257 16.04 27.98 -14.31
N VAL A 258 16.02 26.79 -14.93
CA VAL A 258 16.03 25.52 -14.22
C VAL A 258 17.37 25.36 -13.50
N GLU A 259 18.49 25.58 -14.16
CA GLU A 259 19.81 25.50 -13.54
C GLU A 259 19.97 26.50 -12.37
N GLU A 260 19.48 27.72 -12.50
CA GLU A 260 19.39 28.75 -11.45
C GLU A 260 18.49 28.28 -10.29
N LEU A 261 17.31 27.72 -10.57
CA LEU A 261 16.40 27.19 -9.54
C LEU A 261 16.98 25.98 -8.79
N PHE A 262 17.93 25.26 -9.39
CA PHE A 262 18.61 24.11 -8.82
C PHE A 262 20.02 24.43 -8.29
N MET A 263 20.57 25.63 -8.57
CA MET A 263 21.85 26.13 -8.04
C MET A 263 21.68 27.19 -6.93
N ASP A 264 20.52 27.84 -6.81
CA ASP A 264 20.26 28.82 -5.75
C ASP A 264 20.17 28.22 -4.33
N ASP A 265 20.09 26.89 -4.18
CA ASP A 265 20.21 26.21 -2.89
C ASP A 265 21.68 25.90 -2.51
N THR A 266 22.65 26.29 -3.35
CA THR A 266 24.09 26.09 -3.11
C THR A 266 24.88 27.37 -2.87
N ASN A 267 24.23 28.54 -2.85
CA ASN A 267 24.90 29.84 -2.62
C ASN A 267 24.40 30.60 -1.37
N LEU A 268 23.78 29.90 -0.41
CA LEU A 268 23.49 30.42 0.93
C LEU A 268 24.59 30.03 1.95
N ASP A 269 25.84 29.98 1.50
CA ASP A 269 27.01 29.69 2.36
C ASP A 269 28.02 30.85 2.39
N ASP A 270 27.60 32.05 1.94
CA ASP A 270 28.43 33.27 1.95
C ASP A 270 27.69 34.48 2.55
N LEU A 271 26.92 34.25 3.62
CA LEU A 271 26.61 35.31 4.59
C LEU A 271 27.63 35.17 5.72
N GLU A 272 28.76 35.83 5.51
CA GLU A 272 29.76 36.19 6.52
C GLU A 272 29.05 36.63 7.80
N ASP A 273 29.28 35.87 8.88
CA ASP A 273 29.02 36.28 10.25
C ASP A 273 30.28 37.03 10.71
N ASP A 274 30.28 38.35 10.51
CA ASP A 274 31.15 39.33 11.16
C ASP A 274 30.31 40.14 12.16
#